data_AF-A0A7X8WYX4-F1
#
_entry.id   AF-A0A7X8WYX4-F1
#
_cell.length_a   1.000
_cell.length_b   1.000
_cell.length_c   1.000
_cell.angle_alpha   90.00
_cell.angle_beta   90.00
_cell.angle_gamma   90.00
#
_symmetry.space_group_name_H-M   'P 1'
#
loop_
_entity.id
_entity.type
_entity.pdbx_description
1 polymer ?
#
loop_
_entity_poly.entity_id
_entity_poly.type
_entity_poly.pdbx_seq_one_letter_code
_entity_poly.pdbx_strand_id
1 'polypeptide(L)'
;MVIVACSNTTDSPKLLTKEGITPYDLSESEKYILQSFGMEGNSQIISFHAPKEAITLNVNVYRLEGDKSWKSIGGGAVSIGTDREPIDQLTGTFTMQLKENYAIDFNINTSGRASFKTNEIILDAETMASTKGFLQEFQKIEINKEIPVALMVYDSGTSMRSYSLQDYFDPSKFDGMDLVQVVTLTFADENL
;
A
#
# COMPACT_ATOMS: atom_id res chain seq x y z
N MET A 1 25.99 32.25 29.94
CA MET A 1 25.11 31.08 29.77
C MET A 1 24.53 31.20 28.37
N VAL A 2 25.03 30.39 27.44
CA VAL A 2 24.64 30.45 26.02
C VAL A 2 23.41 29.58 25.87
N ILE A 3 22.27 30.19 25.54
CA ILE A 3 21.05 29.45 25.18
C ILE A 3 21.27 28.97 23.75
N VAL A 4 21.61 27.69 23.60
CA VAL A 4 21.64 27.03 22.29
C VAL A 4 20.18 26.83 21.91
N ALA A 5 19.73 27.57 20.89
CA ALA A 5 18.45 27.32 20.26
C ALA A 5 18.51 25.96 19.55
N CYS A 6 17.72 25.00 20.02
CA CYS A 6 17.50 23.77 19.26
C CYS A 6 16.91 24.19 17.90
N SER A 7 17.65 23.92 16.84
CA SER A 7 17.12 24.02 15.49
C SER A 7 15.92 23.07 15.42
N ASN A 8 14.72 23.62 15.26
CA ASN A 8 13.56 22.85 14.84
C ASN A 8 13.85 22.34 13.43
N THR A 9 14.47 21.17 13.31
CA THR A 9 14.33 20.36 12.11
C THR A 9 12.87 19.93 12.11
N THR A 10 12.04 20.66 11.36
CA THR A 10 10.68 20.22 11.07
C THR A 10 10.79 18.82 10.49
N ASP A 11 10.28 17.82 11.23
CA ASP A 11 10.16 16.42 10.82
C ASP A 11 9.25 16.35 9.58
N SER A 12 9.82 16.75 8.46
CA SER A 12 9.20 16.61 7.16
C SER A 12 9.35 15.15 6.77
N PRO A 13 8.31 14.52 6.18
CA PRO A 13 8.40 13.13 5.77
C PRO A 13 9.63 12.95 4.87
N LYS A 14 10.33 11.83 5.03
CA LYS A 14 11.46 11.44 4.18
C LYS A 14 10.96 11.24 2.75
N LEU A 15 11.05 12.29 1.94
CA LEU A 15 10.62 12.27 0.55
C LEU A 15 11.62 11.46 -0.27
N LEU A 16 11.08 10.63 -1.15
CA LEU A 16 11.87 9.93 -2.15
C LEU A 16 12.29 10.91 -3.24
N THR A 17 13.58 10.90 -3.62
CA THR A 17 14.11 11.79 -4.67
C THR A 17 14.22 11.11 -6.03
N LYS A 18 14.28 9.77 -6.05
CA LYS A 18 14.35 8.96 -7.27
C LYS A 18 12.93 8.53 -7.67
N GLU A 19 12.58 8.71 -8.94
CA GLU A 19 11.29 8.26 -9.47
C GLU A 19 11.06 6.76 -9.22
N GLY A 20 10.00 6.44 -8.48
CA GLY A 20 9.69 5.08 -8.05
C GLY A 20 8.86 5.03 -6.78
N ILE A 21 8.73 3.83 -6.23
CA ILE A 21 8.17 3.57 -4.91
C ILE A 21 9.17 2.78 -4.06
N THR A 22 9.16 2.99 -2.75
CA THR A 22 9.98 2.23 -1.81
C THR A 22 9.30 2.17 -0.44
N PRO A 23 9.53 1.13 0.37
CA PRO A 23 9.13 1.14 1.77
C PRO A 23 9.72 2.37 2.47
N TYR A 24 8.92 3.00 3.33
CA TYR A 24 9.38 4.16 4.10
C TYR A 24 10.43 3.74 5.12
N ASP A 25 11.55 4.46 5.14
CA ASP A 25 12.66 4.20 6.07
C ASP A 25 12.30 4.74 7.46
N LEU A 26 11.63 3.89 8.24
CA LEU A 26 11.26 4.19 9.63
C LEU A 26 12.50 4.15 10.54
N SER A 27 12.66 5.20 11.33
CA SER A 27 13.55 5.21 12.50
C SER A 27 13.08 4.20 13.56
N GLU A 28 13.99 3.84 14.46
CA GLU A 28 13.66 2.93 15.57
C GLU A 28 12.55 3.48 16.49
N SER A 29 12.49 4.81 16.68
CA SER A 29 11.39 5.43 17.42
C SER A 29 10.06 5.32 16.67
N GLU A 30 10.03 5.52 15.36
CA GLU A 30 8.79 5.36 14.57
C GLU A 30 8.31 3.91 14.58
N LYS A 31 9.22 2.93 14.47
CA LYS A 31 8.89 1.49 14.59
C LYS A 31 8.31 1.17 15.96
N TYR A 32 8.94 1.65 17.04
CA TYR A 32 8.45 1.46 18.41
C TYR A 32 7.04 2.02 18.60
N ILE A 33 6.74 3.19 18.02
CA ILE A 33 5.39 3.77 18.08
C ILE A 33 4.38 2.88 17.34
N LEU A 34 4.67 2.44 16.11
CA LEU A 34 3.79 1.53 15.37
C LEU A 34 3.55 0.21 16.11
N GLN A 35 4.59 -0.37 16.70
CA GLN A 35 4.50 -1.55 17.55
C GLN A 35 3.60 -1.30 18.77
N SER A 36 3.74 -0.15 19.43
CA SER A 36 2.95 0.22 20.61
C SER A 36 1.44 0.35 20.31
N PHE A 37 1.09 0.65 19.05
CA PHE A 37 -0.31 0.66 18.57
C PHE A 37 -0.76 -0.69 17.97
N GLY A 38 0.07 -1.74 18.03
CA GLY A 38 -0.25 -3.05 17.46
C GLY A 38 -0.30 -3.07 15.93
N MET A 39 0.39 -2.14 15.27
CA MET A 39 0.41 -2.01 13.81
C MET A 39 1.56 -2.77 13.14
N GLU A 40 2.49 -3.32 13.91
CA GLU A 40 3.59 -4.14 13.40
C GLU A 40 3.07 -5.36 12.63
N GLY A 41 3.65 -5.65 11.47
CA GLY A 41 3.28 -6.78 10.61
C GLY A 41 1.90 -6.67 9.93
N ASN A 42 1.11 -5.63 10.25
CA ASN A 42 -0.23 -5.40 9.70
C ASN A 42 -0.36 -4.06 8.98
N SER A 43 0.73 -3.30 8.86
CA SER A 43 0.72 -2.00 8.21
C SER A 43 1.94 -1.83 7.31
N GLN A 44 1.78 -0.96 6.32
CA GLN A 44 2.88 -0.55 5.45
C GLN A 44 2.78 0.93 5.15
N ILE A 45 3.95 1.56 5.07
CA ILE A 45 4.13 2.93 4.57
C ILE A 45 5.08 2.85 3.38
N ILE A 46 4.67 3.43 2.25
CA ILE A 46 5.43 3.49 1.01
C ILE A 46 5.64 4.95 0.65
N SER A 47 6.89 5.36 0.46
CA SER A 47 7.20 6.63 -0.19
C SER A 47 7.13 6.46 -1.70
N PHE A 48 6.51 7.43 -2.38
CA PHE A 48 6.48 7.47 -3.82
C PHE A 48 6.93 8.83 -4.35
N HIS A 49 7.57 8.77 -5.51
CA HIS A 49 7.92 9.90 -6.35
C HIS A 49 7.56 9.48 -7.78
N ALA A 50 6.39 9.87 -8.25
CA ALA A 50 5.90 9.46 -9.56
C ALA A 50 6.70 10.13 -10.68
N PRO A 51 6.79 9.57 -11.90
CA PRO A 51 7.29 10.30 -13.07
C PRO A 51 6.46 11.56 -13.35
N LYS A 52 7.02 12.55 -14.05
CA LYS A 52 6.32 13.82 -14.35
C LYS A 52 5.04 13.64 -15.16
N GLU A 53 4.99 12.59 -15.96
CA GLU A 53 3.85 12.24 -16.79
C GLU A 53 2.68 11.71 -15.96
N ALA A 54 2.91 11.20 -14.74
CA ALA A 54 1.86 10.69 -13.88
C ALA A 54 1.11 11.83 -13.19
N ILE A 55 -0.16 12.02 -13.57
CA ILE A 55 -1.05 13.01 -12.97
C ILE A 55 -2.04 12.40 -11.98
N THR A 56 -2.19 11.07 -11.98
CA THR A 56 -3.10 10.33 -11.10
C THR A 56 -2.39 9.15 -10.43
N LEU A 57 -2.67 8.93 -9.15
CA LEU A 57 -2.34 7.70 -8.42
C LEU A 57 -3.64 6.96 -8.10
N ASN A 58 -3.78 5.75 -8.64
CA ASN A 58 -4.86 4.81 -8.36
C ASN A 58 -4.36 3.73 -7.39
N VAL A 59 -5.18 3.43 -6.39
CA VAL A 59 -5.05 2.28 -5.49
C VAL A 59 -6.16 1.32 -5.84
N ASN A 60 -5.81 0.08 -6.15
CA ASN A 60 -6.80 -0.98 -6.40
C ASN A 60 -6.67 -2.04 -5.31
N VAL A 61 -7.82 -2.54 -4.86
CA VAL A 61 -7.88 -3.67 -3.93
C VAL A 61 -8.70 -4.77 -4.57
N TYR A 62 -8.10 -5.96 -4.72
CA TYR A 62 -8.75 -7.11 -5.30
C TYR A 62 -8.86 -8.27 -4.33
N ARG A 63 -9.86 -9.11 -4.57
CA ARG A 63 -10.03 -10.44 -3.99
C ARG A 63 -9.93 -11.48 -5.10
N LEU A 64 -9.28 -12.60 -4.84
CA LEU A 64 -9.30 -13.74 -5.76
C LEU A 64 -10.61 -14.51 -5.62
N GLU A 65 -11.28 -14.74 -6.75
CA GLU A 65 -12.49 -15.55 -6.83
C GLU A 65 -12.17 -17.01 -7.20
N GLY A 66 -13.13 -17.91 -6.97
CA GLY A 66 -12.94 -19.35 -7.20
C GLY A 66 -12.68 -19.75 -8.66
N ASP A 67 -12.95 -18.86 -9.62
CA ASP A 67 -12.62 -19.02 -11.04
C ASP A 67 -11.20 -18.52 -11.40
N LYS A 68 -10.40 -18.15 -10.38
CA LYS A 68 -9.05 -17.60 -10.49
C LYS A 68 -9.00 -16.19 -11.09
N SER A 69 -10.12 -15.48 -11.13
CA SER A 69 -10.16 -14.07 -11.53
C SER A 69 -10.00 -13.12 -10.33
N TRP A 70 -9.37 -11.98 -10.56
CA TRP A 70 -9.30 -10.90 -9.58
C TRP A 70 -10.55 -10.02 -9.66
N LYS A 71 -11.32 -9.97 -8.58
CA LYS A 71 -12.47 -9.09 -8.44
C LYS A 71 -12.10 -7.86 -7.64
N SER A 72 -12.39 -6.67 -8.18
CA SER A 72 -12.23 -5.43 -7.42
C SER A 72 -13.21 -5.38 -6.25
N ILE A 73 -12.69 -5.12 -5.05
CA ILE A 73 -13.46 -5.01 -3.80
C ILE A 73 -13.32 -3.63 -3.15
N GLY A 74 -12.54 -2.75 -3.77
CA GLY A 74 -12.32 -1.39 -3.30
C GLY A 74 -11.14 -0.76 -4.01
N GLY A 75 -10.88 0.48 -3.62
CA GLY A 75 -9.84 1.30 -4.23
C GLY A 75 -10.05 2.76 -3.90
N GLY A 76 -9.23 3.60 -4.50
CA GLY A 76 -9.28 5.04 -4.33
C GLY A 76 -8.24 5.70 -5.20
N ALA A 77 -8.34 7.01 -5.36
CA ALA A 77 -7.37 7.72 -6.17
C ALA A 77 -7.20 9.18 -5.77
N VAL A 78 -6.07 9.74 -6.17
CA VAL A 78 -5.79 11.18 -6.12
C VAL A 78 -5.25 11.63 -7.47
N SER A 79 -5.58 12.85 -7.87
CA SER A 79 -5.03 13.49 -9.05
C SER A 79 -4.57 14.90 -8.72
N ILE A 80 -3.50 15.37 -9.37
CA ILE A 80 -2.99 16.74 -9.20
C ILE A 80 -3.73 17.77 -10.06
N GLY A 81 -4.57 17.34 -11.01
CA GLY A 81 -5.40 18.20 -11.87
C GLY A 81 -4.58 19.14 -12.78
N THR A 82 -5.22 19.68 -13.83
CA THR A 82 -4.58 20.59 -14.80
C THR A 82 -4.71 22.09 -14.45
N ASP A 83 -5.52 22.43 -13.43
CA ASP A 83 -6.12 23.77 -13.29
C ASP A 83 -5.56 24.62 -12.14
N ARG A 84 -4.53 24.16 -11.43
CA ARG A 84 -3.83 24.92 -10.37
C ARG A 84 -2.36 25.09 -10.75
N GLU A 85 -1.65 26.01 -10.11
CA GLU A 85 -0.18 26.05 -10.20
C GLU A 85 0.33 24.62 -10.01
N PRO A 86 0.94 24.01 -11.04
CA PRO A 86 1.20 22.59 -11.05
C PRO A 86 2.03 22.23 -9.82
N ILE A 87 1.54 21.28 -9.02
CA ILE A 87 2.49 20.47 -8.27
C ILE A 87 3.24 19.72 -9.36
N ASP A 88 4.53 20.00 -9.52
CA ASP A 88 5.29 19.49 -10.68
C ASP A 88 5.25 17.96 -10.82
N GLN A 89 4.95 17.25 -9.73
CA GLN A 89 5.06 15.81 -9.67
C GLN A 89 4.26 15.21 -8.51
N LEU A 90 3.55 14.10 -8.74
CA LEU A 90 2.90 13.32 -7.69
C LEU A 90 3.95 12.71 -6.75
N THR A 91 4.14 13.32 -5.60
CA THR A 91 5.07 12.86 -4.55
C THR A 91 4.36 12.77 -3.22
N GLY A 92 4.67 11.75 -2.43
CA GLY A 92 3.99 11.56 -1.15
C GLY A 92 4.23 10.21 -0.50
N THR A 93 3.29 9.84 0.37
CA THR A 93 3.25 8.51 0.99
C THR A 93 1.90 7.84 0.80
N PHE A 94 1.93 6.53 0.53
CA PHE A 94 0.80 5.64 0.65
C PHE A 94 0.92 4.88 1.97
N THR A 95 -0.15 4.83 2.76
CA THR A 95 -0.19 4.01 3.98
C THR A 95 -1.35 3.03 3.91
N MET A 96 -1.15 1.83 4.44
CA MET A 96 -2.22 0.86 4.61
C MET A 96 -2.15 0.17 5.96
N GLN A 97 -3.31 -0.23 6.47
CA GLN A 97 -3.46 -1.05 7.66
C GLN A 97 -4.49 -2.16 7.40
N LEU A 98 -4.08 -3.40 7.65
CA LEU A 98 -4.95 -4.57 7.65
C LEU A 98 -5.73 -4.61 8.97
N LYS A 99 -7.04 -4.84 8.88
CA LYS A 99 -7.94 -4.99 10.02
C LYS A 99 -8.21 -6.47 10.28
N GLU A 100 -8.63 -6.79 11.50
CA GLU A 100 -8.94 -8.17 11.91
C GLU A 100 -10.10 -8.78 11.09
N ASN A 101 -11.05 -7.96 10.65
CA ASN A 101 -12.19 -8.37 9.79
C ASN A 101 -11.85 -8.33 8.29
N TYR A 102 -10.57 -8.44 7.93
CA TYR A 102 -10.02 -8.43 6.56
C TYR A 102 -10.29 -7.16 5.75
N ALA A 103 -10.87 -6.13 6.38
CA ALA A 103 -10.94 -4.81 5.79
C ALA A 103 -9.52 -4.21 5.69
N ILE A 104 -9.35 -3.33 4.72
CA ILE A 104 -8.09 -2.62 4.49
C ILE A 104 -8.40 -1.13 4.54
N ASP A 105 -7.79 -0.45 5.52
CA ASP A 105 -7.80 1.01 5.61
C ASP A 105 -6.54 1.54 4.93
N PHE A 106 -6.66 2.58 4.10
CA PHE A 106 -5.49 3.19 3.47
C PHE A 106 -5.62 4.69 3.26
N ASN A 107 -4.47 5.36 3.20
CA ASN A 107 -4.37 6.80 3.00
C ASN A 107 -3.35 7.13 1.93
N ILE A 108 -3.62 8.20 1.19
CA ILE A 108 -2.69 8.81 0.25
C ILE A 108 -2.40 10.22 0.76
N ASN A 109 -1.13 10.48 1.11
CA ASN A 109 -0.68 11.76 1.62
C ASN A 109 0.21 12.43 0.57
N THR A 110 -0.31 13.48 -0.07
CA THR A 110 0.41 14.36 -1.01
C THR A 110 0.32 15.81 -0.49
N SER A 111 -0.02 16.78 -1.33
CA SER A 111 -0.39 18.15 -0.91
C SER A 111 -1.69 18.20 -0.10
N GLY A 112 -2.45 17.09 -0.07
CA GLY A 112 -3.58 16.85 0.81
C GLY A 112 -3.58 15.41 1.31
N ARG A 113 -4.61 15.04 2.07
CA ARG A 113 -4.84 13.66 2.53
C ARG A 113 -6.15 13.14 1.98
N ALA A 114 -6.09 11.99 1.33
CA ALA A 114 -7.25 11.18 1.00
C ALA A 114 -7.23 9.89 1.81
N SER A 115 -8.40 9.45 2.28
CA SER A 115 -8.56 8.27 3.13
C SER A 115 -9.66 7.38 2.57
N PHE A 116 -9.41 6.09 2.51
CA PHE A 116 -10.30 5.09 1.94
C PHE A 116 -10.30 3.83 2.81
N LYS A 117 -11.33 3.00 2.62
CA LYS A 117 -11.44 1.69 3.26
C LYS A 117 -12.19 0.71 2.37
N THR A 118 -11.89 -0.56 2.51
CA THR A 118 -12.74 -1.63 1.97
C THR A 118 -13.82 -2.02 2.99
N ASN A 119 -14.83 -2.74 2.52
CA ASN A 119 -15.76 -3.43 3.42
C ASN A 119 -15.07 -4.62 4.09
N GLU A 120 -15.64 -5.07 5.19
CA GLU A 120 -15.24 -6.32 5.84
C GLU A 120 -15.59 -7.53 4.97
N ILE A 121 -14.88 -8.63 5.20
CA ILE A 121 -15.14 -9.91 4.54
C ILE A 121 -15.57 -10.91 5.61
N ILE A 122 -16.69 -11.58 5.38
CA ILE A 122 -17.16 -12.68 6.24
C ILE A 122 -16.70 -13.98 5.59
N LEU A 123 -15.99 -14.80 6.36
CA LEU A 123 -15.58 -16.14 5.96
C LEU A 123 -16.47 -17.19 6.64
N ASP A 124 -16.72 -18.29 5.93
CA ASP A 124 -17.52 -19.40 6.45
C ASP A 124 -16.78 -20.22 7.51
N ALA A 125 -15.46 -20.16 7.51
CA ALA A 125 -14.58 -20.83 8.46
C ALA A 125 -13.61 -19.84 9.12
N GLU A 126 -13.21 -20.17 10.34
CA GLU A 126 -12.18 -19.43 11.07
C GLU A 126 -10.82 -19.60 10.36
N THR A 127 -10.09 -18.51 10.20
CA THR A 127 -8.73 -18.55 9.66
C THR A 127 -7.78 -19.15 10.69
N MET A 128 -7.07 -20.20 10.31
CA MET A 128 -6.08 -20.88 11.16
C MET A 128 -4.64 -20.51 10.79
N ALA A 129 -4.40 -20.13 9.54
CA ALA A 129 -3.10 -19.71 9.03
C ALA A 129 -3.22 -18.49 8.13
N SER A 130 -2.21 -17.61 8.17
CA SER A 130 -2.10 -16.50 7.23
C SER A 130 -0.66 -16.21 6.87
N THR A 131 -0.46 -15.64 5.68
CA THR A 131 0.81 -15.01 5.29
C THR A 131 0.55 -13.68 4.61
N LYS A 132 1.44 -12.73 4.86
CA LYS A 132 1.32 -11.34 4.41
C LYS A 132 2.63 -10.96 3.74
N GLY A 133 2.58 -10.69 2.45
CA GLY A 133 3.66 -10.12 1.67
C GLY A 133 3.48 -8.62 1.55
N PHE A 134 4.54 -7.86 1.80
CA PHE A 134 4.58 -6.41 1.63
C PHE A 134 5.76 -6.03 0.74
N LEU A 135 5.68 -4.90 0.03
CA LEU A 135 6.80 -4.38 -0.74
C LEU A 135 8.05 -4.26 0.16
N GLN A 136 9.19 -4.83 -0.25
CA GLN A 136 10.44 -4.81 0.52
C GLN A 136 11.52 -3.94 -0.10
N GLU A 137 11.48 -3.74 -1.42
CA GLU A 137 12.54 -3.08 -2.17
C GLU A 137 11.98 -2.00 -3.08
N PHE A 138 12.86 -1.09 -3.49
CA PHE A 138 12.54 -0.06 -4.46
C PHE A 138 12.02 -0.66 -5.77
N GLN A 139 10.94 -0.10 -6.30
CA GLN A 139 10.39 -0.43 -7.62
C GLN A 139 10.31 0.82 -8.47
N LYS A 140 10.78 0.73 -9.71
CA LYS A 140 10.61 1.81 -10.69
C LYS A 140 9.13 1.86 -11.08
N ILE A 141 8.59 3.07 -11.19
CA ILE A 141 7.24 3.27 -11.73
C ILE A 141 7.29 3.18 -13.25
N GLU A 142 6.43 2.32 -13.80
CA GLU A 142 6.05 2.30 -15.20
C GLU A 142 4.64 2.87 -15.30
N ILE A 143 4.44 3.87 -16.17
CA ILE A 143 3.13 4.53 -16.35
C ILE A 143 2.08 3.50 -16.78
N ASN A 144 0.88 3.60 -16.22
CA ASN A 144 -0.28 2.76 -16.49
C ASN A 144 -0.08 1.26 -16.20
N LYS A 145 0.90 0.91 -15.37
CA LYS A 145 1.16 -0.47 -14.95
C LYS A 145 0.92 -0.65 -13.46
N GLU A 146 0.21 -1.73 -13.11
CA GLU A 146 -0.01 -2.09 -11.72
C GLU A 146 1.27 -2.61 -11.05
N ILE A 147 1.52 -2.09 -9.85
CA ILE A 147 2.61 -2.54 -8.97
C ILE A 147 1.96 -3.16 -7.73
N PRO A 148 2.04 -4.48 -7.51
CA PRO A 148 1.55 -5.10 -6.29
C PRO A 148 2.41 -4.64 -5.11
N VAL A 149 1.76 -4.13 -4.06
CA VAL A 149 2.44 -3.60 -2.87
C VAL A 149 2.13 -4.40 -1.60
N ALA A 150 0.99 -5.08 -1.57
CA ALA A 150 0.65 -6.00 -0.50
C ALA A 150 -0.14 -7.20 -1.04
N LEU A 151 0.10 -8.37 -0.48
CA LEU A 151 -0.57 -9.64 -0.76
C LEU A 151 -0.89 -10.32 0.56
N MET A 152 -2.15 -10.65 0.79
CA MET A 152 -2.62 -11.31 2.01
C MET A 152 -3.30 -12.61 1.63
N VAL A 153 -2.84 -13.72 2.21
CA VAL A 153 -3.39 -15.05 2.00
C VAL A 153 -3.81 -15.63 3.34
N TYR A 154 -5.02 -16.16 3.40
CA TYR A 154 -5.63 -16.73 4.59
C TYR A 154 -6.20 -18.11 4.24
N ASP A 155 -6.09 -19.02 5.20
CA ASP A 155 -6.54 -20.40 5.08
C ASP A 155 -7.05 -20.92 6.43
N SER A 156 -8.13 -21.69 6.41
CA SER A 156 -8.63 -22.47 7.55
C SER A 156 -7.82 -23.75 7.78
N GLY A 157 -7.01 -24.14 6.79
CA GLY A 157 -5.97 -25.16 6.94
C GLY A 157 -4.81 -24.72 7.84
N THR A 158 -4.02 -25.70 8.29
CA THR A 158 -2.87 -25.46 9.20
C THR A 158 -1.53 -25.32 8.46
N SER A 159 -1.52 -25.44 7.12
CA SER A 159 -0.32 -25.36 6.30
C SER A 159 -0.37 -24.14 5.39
N MET A 160 0.66 -23.29 5.47
CA MET A 160 0.77 -22.10 4.62
C MET A 160 1.98 -22.21 3.70
N ARG A 161 1.78 -21.95 2.41
CA ARG A 161 2.88 -21.84 1.45
C ARG A 161 3.49 -20.44 1.52
N SER A 162 4.72 -20.29 1.07
CA SER A 162 5.32 -18.98 0.86
C SER A 162 4.84 -18.40 -0.45
N TYR A 163 4.46 -17.11 -0.43
CA TYR A 163 4.05 -16.36 -1.61
C TYR A 163 4.86 -15.08 -1.75
N SER A 164 5.02 -14.62 -2.98
CA SER A 164 5.64 -13.35 -3.34
C SER A 164 4.60 -12.42 -3.94
N LEU A 165 4.86 -11.10 -3.92
CA LEU A 165 3.99 -10.13 -4.58
C LEU A 165 3.80 -10.39 -6.08
N GLN A 166 4.79 -11.01 -6.73
CA GLN A 166 4.73 -11.32 -8.17
C GLN A 166 3.77 -12.48 -8.47
N ASP A 167 3.39 -13.27 -7.47
CA ASP A 167 2.39 -14.33 -7.64
C ASP A 167 1.00 -13.75 -7.95
N TYR A 168 0.78 -12.44 -7.73
CA TYR A 168 -0.39 -11.70 -8.22
C TYR A 168 -0.67 -11.94 -9.71
N PHE A 169 0.38 -12.01 -10.54
CA PHE A 169 0.25 -12.19 -11.99
C PHE A 169 -0.01 -13.66 -12.41
N ASP A 170 0.03 -14.60 -11.47
CA ASP A 170 -0.29 -16.02 -11.70
C ASP A 170 -1.20 -16.53 -10.57
N PRO A 171 -2.53 -16.27 -10.65
CA PRO A 171 -3.45 -16.57 -9.56
C PRO A 171 -3.60 -18.07 -9.27
N SER A 172 -3.16 -18.94 -10.20
CA SER A 172 -3.19 -20.39 -10.00
C SER A 172 -2.32 -20.88 -8.85
N LYS A 173 -1.36 -20.07 -8.41
CA LYS A 173 -0.50 -20.39 -7.26
C LYS A 173 -1.25 -20.45 -5.93
N PHE A 174 -2.39 -19.78 -5.85
CA PHE A 174 -3.21 -19.71 -4.65
C PHE A 174 -4.31 -20.78 -4.58
N ASP A 175 -4.26 -21.78 -5.47
CA ASP A 175 -5.22 -22.88 -5.48
C ASP A 175 -5.34 -23.53 -4.09
N GLY A 176 -6.58 -23.54 -3.58
CA GLY A 176 -6.94 -24.14 -2.29
C GLY A 176 -6.86 -23.19 -1.09
N MET A 177 -6.58 -21.89 -1.28
CA MET A 177 -6.64 -20.90 -0.20
C MET A 177 -8.05 -20.31 -0.06
N ASP A 178 -8.49 -20.08 1.17
CA ASP A 178 -9.85 -19.61 1.47
C ASP A 178 -10.07 -18.14 1.10
N LEU A 179 -9.05 -17.30 1.31
CA LEU A 179 -9.08 -15.89 0.95
C LEU A 179 -7.72 -15.41 0.48
N VAL A 180 -7.70 -14.72 -0.66
CA VAL A 180 -6.55 -13.98 -1.15
C VAL A 180 -6.98 -12.57 -1.49
N GLN A 181 -6.25 -11.59 -0.96
CA GLN A 181 -6.41 -10.17 -1.24
C GLN A 181 -5.10 -9.58 -1.72
N VAL A 182 -5.16 -8.60 -2.61
CA VAL A 182 -3.98 -7.89 -3.11
C VAL A 182 -4.30 -6.40 -3.21
N VAL A 183 -3.30 -5.58 -2.87
CA VAL A 183 -3.33 -4.13 -3.06
C VAL A 183 -2.30 -3.78 -4.12
N THR A 184 -2.72 -3.04 -5.15
CA THR A 184 -1.84 -2.54 -6.22
C THR A 184 -1.89 -1.02 -6.26
N LEU A 185 -0.78 -0.42 -6.72
CA LEU A 185 -0.70 1.00 -7.05
C LEU A 185 -0.50 1.13 -8.57
N THR A 186 -1.19 2.09 -9.18
CA THR A 186 -1.00 2.47 -10.59
C THR A 186 -0.81 3.98 -10.67
N PHE A 187 0.25 4.40 -11.36
CA PHE A 187 0.50 5.81 -11.66
C PHE A 187 0.14 6.05 -13.12
N ALA A 188 -0.83 6.94 -13.36
CA ALA A 188 -1.45 7.14 -14.66
C ALA A 188 -1.27 8.57 -15.18
N ASP A 189 -1.19 8.70 -16.50
CA ASP A 189 -1.13 9.95 -17.26
C ASP A 189 -2.52 10.50 -17.64
N GLU A 190 -3.58 9.76 -17.32
CA GLU A 190 -4.97 10.17 -17.50
C GLU A 190 -5.60 10.69 -16.20
N ASN A 191 -6.59 11.57 -16.36
CA ASN A 191 -7.39 12.09 -15.23
C ASN A 191 -8.39 11.04 -14.73
N LEU A 192 -8.87 11.27 -13.50
CA LEU A 192 -9.94 10.50 -12.85
C LEU A 192 -11.31 10.67 -13.51
#